data_AF-A0A959PT51-F1
#
_entry.id   AF-A0A959PT51-F1
#
_cell.length_a   1.000
_cell.length_b   1.000
_cell.length_c   1.000
_cell.angle_alpha   90.00
_cell.angle_beta   90.00
_cell.angle_gamma   90.00
#
_symmetry.space_group_name_H-M   'P 1'
#
loop_
_entity.id
_entity.type
_entity.pdbx_description
1 polymer ?
#
loop_
_entity_poly.entity_id
_entity_poly.type
_entity_poly.pdbx_seq_one_letter_code
_entity_poly.pdbx_strand_id
1 'polypeptide(L)'
;MKTLRYIFVNLVLLSLAFSALCQDDRANKVPFEITFSTPGGFYDETLQVTLQSLPGATILYTLTGEDPESSKGNRYTDPISIQKNTVIRAIAIRGKERSKSFAESYFIGEPHSTFPVASLIIPPGMLFDPRDGMFRQGPRAVDSLYKKPGANYWTRLEVPAHLQLFQSNGENWFNSKIGFRVFGGLSRLLPQKSFAVVARNSYGEK
;
A
#
# COMPACT_ATOMS: atom_id res chain seq x y z
N MET A 1 24.27 0.31 -74.76
CA MET A 1 23.27 -0.43 -73.97
C MET A 1 23.94 -0.76 -72.64
N LYS A 2 23.48 -0.46 -71.42
CA LYS A 2 22.30 0.15 -70.79
C LYS A 2 22.81 0.46 -69.34
N THR A 3 22.86 1.72 -68.93
CA THR A 3 22.04 2.33 -67.85
C THR A 3 21.99 1.64 -66.47
N LEU A 4 21.94 2.49 -65.44
CA LEU A 4 21.50 2.30 -64.04
C LEU A 4 22.55 1.94 -62.96
N ARG A 5 23.01 2.96 -62.22
CA ARG A 5 23.39 2.85 -60.80
C ARG A 5 23.54 4.25 -60.17
N TYR A 6 22.43 4.99 -60.03
CA TYR A 6 22.38 6.30 -59.36
C TYR A 6 21.05 6.47 -58.59
N ILE A 7 20.71 5.57 -57.67
CA ILE A 7 19.61 5.79 -56.71
C ILE A 7 19.92 5.02 -55.42
N PHE A 8 20.81 5.51 -54.56
CA PHE A 8 20.94 4.95 -53.20
C PHE A 8 21.61 5.89 -52.17
N VAL A 9 21.60 7.22 -52.40
CA VAL A 9 22.30 8.17 -51.49
C VAL A 9 21.36 9.14 -50.76
N ASN A 10 20.04 9.09 -50.98
CA ASN A 10 19.10 10.07 -50.41
C ASN A 10 17.98 9.47 -49.54
N LEU A 11 18.25 8.41 -48.79
CA LEU A 11 17.25 7.81 -47.89
C LEU A 11 17.80 7.44 -46.49
N VAL A 12 18.88 8.09 -46.05
CA VAL A 12 19.43 7.89 -44.69
C VAL A 12 19.41 9.20 -43.87
N LEU A 13 19.24 10.36 -44.51
CA LEU A 13 19.21 11.66 -43.83
C LEU A 13 17.82 12.10 -43.34
N LEU A 14 16.73 11.43 -43.75
CA LEU A 14 15.36 11.77 -43.30
C LEU A 14 14.85 10.88 -42.14
N SER A 15 15.57 9.82 -41.77
CA SER A 15 15.20 8.98 -40.61
C SER A 15 15.82 9.47 -39.29
N LEU A 16 16.88 10.28 -39.36
CA LEU A 16 17.53 10.86 -38.17
C LEU A 16 16.80 12.10 -37.61
N ALA A 17 15.88 12.69 -38.36
CA ALA A 17 15.12 13.87 -37.92
C ALA A 17 13.76 13.54 -37.26
N PHE A 18 13.27 12.29 -37.37
CA PHE A 18 12.00 11.89 -36.75
C PHE A 18 12.17 11.28 -35.35
N SER A 19 13.39 10.84 -35.01
CA SER A 19 13.71 10.28 -33.69
C SER A 19 14.02 11.36 -32.63
N ALA A 20 14.07 12.64 -33.00
CA ALA A 20 14.35 13.75 -32.08
C ALA A 20 13.09 14.54 -31.62
N LEU A 21 11.87 14.09 -31.96
CA LEU A 21 10.62 14.75 -31.56
C LEU A 21 9.76 13.94 -30.59
N CYS A 22 10.31 12.91 -29.97
CA CYS A 22 9.66 12.22 -28.86
C CYS A 22 10.63 12.06 -27.69
N GLN A 23 11.13 13.18 -27.20
CA GLN A 23 11.71 13.21 -25.87
C GLN A 23 10.51 13.13 -24.91
N ASP A 24 10.33 11.95 -24.33
CA ASP A 24 9.27 11.68 -23.37
C ASP A 24 9.45 12.57 -22.14
N ASP A 25 8.67 13.65 -22.04
CA ASP A 25 8.60 14.56 -20.89
C ASP A 25 8.27 13.83 -19.56
N ARG A 26 7.97 12.53 -19.59
CA ARG A 26 7.79 11.69 -18.39
C ARG A 26 9.09 11.36 -17.67
N ALA A 27 10.25 11.50 -18.30
CA ALA A 27 11.52 11.03 -17.73
C ALA A 27 12.05 11.86 -16.56
N ASN A 28 11.43 13.01 -16.21
CA ASN A 28 11.99 13.93 -15.21
C ASN A 28 10.98 14.49 -14.17
N LYS A 29 9.79 13.88 -14.04
CA LYS A 29 8.85 14.29 -12.97
C LYS A 29 9.30 13.68 -11.64
N VAL A 30 9.74 14.51 -10.69
CA VAL A 30 10.01 14.07 -9.31
C VAL A 30 8.77 13.34 -8.77
N PRO A 31 8.91 12.10 -8.26
CA PRO A 31 7.76 11.31 -7.84
C PRO A 31 7.03 12.01 -6.68
N PHE A 32 5.71 12.08 -6.78
CA PHE A 32 4.89 12.66 -5.71
C PHE A 32 4.58 11.61 -4.66
N GLU A 33 5.48 11.49 -3.70
CA GLU A 33 5.48 10.45 -2.67
C GLU A 33 5.68 11.03 -1.27
N ILE A 34 5.56 10.17 -0.27
CA ILE A 34 5.85 10.51 1.13
C ILE A 34 7.09 9.75 1.54
N THR A 35 7.97 10.44 2.25
CA THR A 35 9.18 9.86 2.82
C THR A 35 9.13 9.97 4.33
N PHE A 36 9.49 8.88 4.99
CA PHE A 36 9.64 8.78 6.43
C PHE A 36 11.12 8.93 6.77
N SER A 37 11.45 9.73 7.78
CA SER A 37 12.83 9.89 8.24
C SER A 37 13.42 8.61 8.84
N THR A 38 12.58 7.79 9.46
CA THR A 38 12.96 6.50 10.06
C THR A 38 12.05 5.42 9.48
N PRO A 39 12.60 4.35 8.87
CA PRO A 39 11.78 3.26 8.33
C PRO A 39 11.01 2.54 9.43
N GLY A 40 9.89 1.91 9.11
CA GLY A 40 9.19 1.03 10.05
C GLY A 40 10.04 -0.20 10.40
N GLY A 41 9.85 -0.72 11.61
CA GLY A 41 10.68 -1.79 12.16
C GLY A 41 10.55 -1.94 13.66
N PHE A 42 11.52 -2.65 14.24
CA PHE A 42 11.61 -2.96 15.66
C PHE A 42 12.64 -2.05 16.34
N TYR A 43 12.26 -1.47 17.48
CA TYR A 43 13.07 -0.52 18.23
C TYR A 43 12.89 -0.74 19.73
N ASP A 44 13.97 -0.60 20.50
CA ASP A 44 13.90 -0.71 21.96
C ASP A 44 13.48 0.60 22.64
N GLU A 45 13.73 1.73 21.98
CA GLU A 45 13.50 3.08 22.52
C GLU A 45 12.45 3.85 21.72
N THR A 46 11.97 4.94 22.32
CA THR A 46 11.01 5.84 21.68
C THR A 46 11.62 6.58 20.49
N LEU A 47 10.84 6.82 19.44
CA LEU A 47 11.30 7.49 18.22
C LEU A 47 10.63 8.85 17.98
N GLN A 48 11.31 9.69 17.21
CA GLN A 48 10.74 10.89 16.61
C GLN A 48 10.75 10.73 15.10
N VAL A 49 9.58 10.54 14.50
CA VAL A 49 9.42 10.32 13.07
C VAL A 49 8.94 11.59 12.39
N THR A 50 9.75 12.13 11.50
CA THR A 50 9.36 13.21 10.59
C THR A 50 8.88 12.67 9.24
N LEU A 51 7.88 13.35 8.67
CA LEU A 51 7.32 13.08 7.35
C LEU A 51 7.70 14.19 6.37
N GLN A 52 8.05 13.81 5.16
CA GLN A 52 8.41 14.73 4.08
C GLN A 52 7.70 14.37 2.78
N SER A 53 7.48 15.37 1.93
CA SER A 53 6.94 15.21 0.58
C SER A 53 7.37 16.43 -0.26
N LEU A 54 6.82 16.57 -1.47
CA LEU A 54 7.12 17.70 -2.35
C LEU A 54 6.82 19.04 -1.67
N PRO A 55 7.65 20.08 -1.90
CA PRO A 55 7.40 21.42 -1.37
C PRO A 55 5.99 21.92 -1.69
N GLY A 56 5.34 22.53 -0.69
CA GLY A 56 3.97 23.02 -0.79
C GLY A 56 2.87 21.96 -0.67
N ALA A 57 3.23 20.67 -0.51
CA ALA A 57 2.26 19.63 -0.20
C ALA A 57 1.84 19.68 1.28
N THR A 58 0.55 19.47 1.54
CA THR A 58 0.04 19.19 2.89
C THR A 58 0.02 17.69 3.12
N ILE A 59 0.64 17.22 4.20
CA ILE A 59 0.64 15.81 4.58
C ILE A 59 -0.48 15.58 5.60
N LEU A 60 -1.32 14.58 5.33
CA LEU A 60 -2.30 14.04 6.28
C LEU A 60 -1.86 12.66 6.73
N TYR A 61 -2.03 12.34 8.01
CA TYR A 61 -1.64 11.05 8.56
C TYR A 61 -2.61 10.52 9.63
N THR A 62 -2.52 9.21 9.88
CA THR A 62 -3.19 8.52 10.99
C THR A 62 -2.16 7.69 11.76
N LEU A 63 -2.45 7.42 13.03
CA LEU A 63 -1.63 6.57 13.91
C LEU A 63 -2.25 5.18 14.15
N THR A 64 -3.36 4.91 13.47
CA THR A 64 -4.17 3.69 13.58
C THR A 64 -4.11 2.83 12.33
N GLY A 65 -3.45 3.30 11.26
CA GLY A 65 -3.44 2.66 9.95
C GLY A 65 -4.71 2.89 9.11
N GLU A 66 -5.68 3.67 9.61
CA GLU A 66 -6.83 4.11 8.80
C GLU A 66 -6.41 4.98 7.62
N ASP A 67 -7.21 4.99 6.56
CA ASP A 67 -6.95 5.85 5.41
C ASP A 67 -7.12 7.34 5.81
N PRO A 68 -6.07 8.18 5.71
CA PRO A 68 -6.11 9.53 6.26
C PRO A 68 -7.10 10.47 5.58
N GLU A 69 -7.54 10.21 4.35
CA GLU A 69 -8.53 11.06 3.70
C GLU A 69 -9.93 10.75 4.23
N SER A 70 -10.30 9.47 4.22
CA SER A 70 -11.63 9.02 4.63
C SER A 70 -11.88 9.17 6.14
N SER A 71 -10.84 9.02 6.97
CA SER A 71 -10.95 9.13 8.43
C SER A 71 -10.76 10.55 8.96
N LYS A 72 -10.54 11.55 8.10
CA LYS A 72 -10.14 12.92 8.47
C LYS A 72 -8.88 12.93 9.35
N GLY A 73 -7.81 12.35 8.81
CA GLY A 73 -6.50 12.26 9.46
C GLY A 73 -5.92 13.60 9.87
N ASN A 74 -4.92 13.54 10.76
CA ASN A 74 -4.25 14.71 11.30
C ASN A 74 -3.38 15.38 10.24
N ARG A 75 -3.36 16.72 10.23
CA ARG A 75 -2.38 17.46 9.44
C ARG A 75 -1.02 17.37 10.12
N TYR A 76 0.00 16.98 9.36
CA TYR A 76 1.37 16.94 9.86
C TYR A 76 1.95 18.36 9.92
N THR A 77 2.41 18.76 11.10
CA THR A 77 3.10 20.04 11.37
C THR A 77 4.41 19.86 12.12
N ASP A 78 4.50 18.82 12.96
CA ASP A 78 5.60 18.58 13.88
C ASP A 78 5.99 17.09 13.88
N PRO A 79 7.22 16.73 14.29
CA PRO A 79 7.64 15.33 14.44
C PRO A 79 6.67 14.49 15.27
N ILE A 80 6.45 13.25 14.84
CA ILE A 80 5.54 12.30 15.50
C ILE A 80 6.33 11.49 16.53
N SER A 81 5.97 11.61 17.80
CA SER A 81 6.55 10.80 18.88
C SER A 81 5.93 9.40 18.90
N ILE A 82 6.77 8.37 18.78
CA ILE A 82 6.38 6.96 18.80
C ILE A 82 6.92 6.32 20.08
N GLN A 83 6.02 6.02 21.01
CA GLN A 83 6.36 5.51 22.34
C GLN A 83 5.90 4.06 22.57
N LYS A 84 5.11 3.53 21.64
CA LYS A 84 4.54 2.19 21.65
C LYS A 84 4.27 1.76 20.22
N ASN A 85 3.89 0.49 20.03
CA ASN A 85 3.51 -0.03 18.72
C ASN A 85 2.50 0.88 18.02
N THR A 86 2.88 1.39 16.86
CA THR A 86 2.12 2.42 16.15
C THR A 86 2.25 2.18 14.65
N VAL A 87 1.14 2.33 13.94
CA VAL A 87 1.14 2.34 12.47
C VAL A 87 0.92 3.76 12.02
N ILE A 88 1.89 4.34 11.32
CA ILE A 88 1.71 5.62 10.67
C ILE A 88 1.31 5.36 9.23
N ARG A 89 0.13 5.82 8.82
CA ARG A 89 -0.27 5.87 7.41
C ARG A 89 -0.43 7.32 6.99
N ALA A 90 0.12 7.69 5.84
CA ALA A 90 0.11 9.07 5.37
C ALA A 90 -0.30 9.19 3.89
N ILE A 91 -0.79 10.38 3.52
CA ILE A 91 -0.96 10.88 2.15
C ILE A 91 -0.42 12.31 2.06
N ALA A 92 0.11 12.70 0.90
CA ALA A 92 0.44 14.09 0.61
C ALA A 92 -0.54 14.65 -0.43
N ILE A 93 -0.95 15.89 -0.24
CA ILE A 93 -1.94 16.58 -1.07
C ILE A 93 -1.34 17.91 -1.54
N ARG A 94 -1.32 18.14 -2.85
CA ARG A 94 -0.83 19.39 -3.44
C ARG A 94 -1.80 19.85 -4.53
N GLY A 95 -2.58 20.89 -4.22
CA GLY A 95 -3.68 21.32 -5.09
C GLY A 95 -4.71 20.20 -5.26
N LYS A 96 -4.86 19.71 -6.51
CA LYS A 96 -5.75 18.57 -6.84
C LYS A 96 -5.02 17.22 -6.89
N GLU A 97 -3.68 17.21 -6.89
CA GLU A 97 -2.88 15.99 -6.91
C GLU A 97 -2.85 15.35 -5.52
N ARG A 98 -2.84 14.02 -5.47
CA ARG A 98 -2.65 13.21 -4.26
C ARG A 98 -1.51 12.23 -4.48
N SER A 99 -0.64 12.04 -3.49
CA SER A 99 0.32 10.96 -3.50
C SER A 99 -0.38 9.62 -3.34
N LYS A 100 0.32 8.51 -3.65
CA LYS A 100 -0.10 7.22 -3.14
C LYS A 100 -0.04 7.25 -1.60
N SER A 101 -1.03 6.68 -0.93
CA SER A 101 -0.91 6.43 0.51
C SER A 101 0.22 5.43 0.77
N PHE A 102 1.02 5.72 1.80
CA PHE A 102 2.12 4.87 2.25
C PHE A 102 2.03 4.70 3.76
N ALA A 103 2.51 3.58 4.29
CA ALA A 103 2.41 3.27 5.70
C ALA A 103 3.65 2.55 6.23
N GLU A 104 3.96 2.82 7.50
CA GLU A 104 5.05 2.21 8.26
C GLU A 104 4.54 1.74 9.62
N SER A 105 4.96 0.54 10.01
CA SER A 105 4.68 -0.08 11.31
C SER A 105 5.91 0.04 12.18
N TYR A 106 5.73 0.59 13.37
CA TYR A 106 6.77 0.72 14.38
C TYR A 106 6.42 -0.19 15.56
N PHE A 107 7.35 -1.05 15.94
CA PHE A 107 7.23 -1.97 17.07
C PHE A 107 8.23 -1.52 18.15
N ILE A 108 7.74 -1.07 19.30
CA ILE A 108 8.56 -0.47 20.36
C ILE A 108 8.56 -1.39 21.57
N GLY A 109 9.75 -1.85 21.98
CA GLY A 109 9.94 -2.73 23.13
C GLY A 109 9.38 -4.15 22.94
N GLU A 110 9.20 -4.59 21.69
CA GLU A 110 8.77 -5.95 21.39
C GLU A 110 9.95 -6.94 21.53
N PRO A 111 9.72 -8.15 22.07
CA PRO A 111 10.77 -9.15 22.18
C PRO A 111 11.26 -9.59 20.80
N HIS A 112 12.56 -9.88 20.71
CA HIS A 112 13.16 -10.38 19.47
C HIS A 112 12.49 -11.68 19.00
N SER A 113 11.95 -11.67 17.79
CA SER A 113 11.34 -12.84 17.16
C SER A 113 12.37 -13.61 16.33
N THR A 114 12.43 -14.93 16.51
CA THR A 114 13.21 -15.81 15.60
C THR A 114 12.44 -16.16 14.33
N PHE A 115 11.18 -15.77 14.21
CA PHE A 115 10.33 -15.97 13.04
C PHE A 115 10.16 -14.69 12.25
N PRO A 116 10.01 -14.78 10.91
CA PRO A 116 9.57 -13.65 10.11
C PRO A 116 8.23 -13.08 10.63
N VAL A 117 8.10 -11.76 10.61
CA VAL A 117 6.91 -11.05 11.07
C VAL A 117 6.21 -10.40 9.88
N ALA A 118 4.91 -10.65 9.74
CA ALA A 118 4.08 -9.97 8.76
C ALA A 118 3.18 -8.95 9.47
N SER A 119 3.38 -7.66 9.20
CA SER A 119 2.49 -6.59 9.63
C SER A 119 1.48 -6.28 8.52
N LEU A 120 0.19 -6.47 8.82
CA LEU A 120 -0.89 -6.27 7.87
C LEU A 120 -1.81 -5.13 8.32
N ILE A 121 -1.87 -4.08 7.51
CA ILE A 121 -2.60 -2.85 7.82
C ILE A 121 -3.86 -2.79 6.95
N ILE A 122 -5.00 -2.99 7.60
CA ILE A 122 -6.34 -2.96 6.99
C ILE A 122 -7.22 -2.05 7.84
N PRO A 123 -7.98 -1.11 7.24
CA PRO A 123 -8.93 -0.31 8.01
C PRO A 123 -9.91 -1.22 8.79
N PRO A 124 -10.09 -1.00 10.10
CA PRO A 124 -10.84 -1.90 10.97
C PRO A 124 -12.30 -2.06 10.53
N GLY A 125 -12.92 -1.02 9.97
CA GLY A 125 -14.27 -1.09 9.43
C GLY A 125 -14.43 -2.15 8.33
N MET A 126 -13.41 -2.37 7.49
CA MET A 126 -13.48 -3.41 6.45
C MET A 126 -13.54 -4.83 7.02
N LEU A 127 -12.89 -5.06 8.17
CA LEU A 127 -12.87 -6.38 8.80
C LEU A 127 -14.00 -6.55 9.81
N PHE A 128 -14.27 -5.53 10.62
CA PHE A 128 -14.99 -5.67 11.88
C PHE A 128 -16.28 -4.85 11.97
N ASP A 129 -16.65 -4.07 10.95
CA ASP A 129 -17.96 -3.40 10.94
C ASP A 129 -19.08 -4.42 11.15
N PRO A 130 -20.00 -4.21 12.10
CA PRO A 130 -21.00 -5.21 12.46
C PRO A 130 -21.98 -5.53 11.32
N ARG A 131 -22.17 -4.62 10.37
CA ARG A 131 -23.07 -4.78 9.22
C ARG A 131 -22.35 -5.39 8.03
N ASP A 132 -21.17 -4.88 7.68
CA ASP A 132 -20.49 -5.20 6.42
C ASP A 132 -19.07 -5.78 6.57
N GLY A 133 -18.52 -5.79 7.78
CA GLY A 133 -17.16 -6.25 8.06
C GLY A 133 -16.94 -7.70 7.65
N MET A 134 -15.87 -7.95 6.90
CA MET A 134 -15.58 -9.25 6.28
C MET A 134 -15.33 -10.38 7.29
N PHE A 135 -15.01 -10.07 8.56
CA PHE A 135 -14.83 -11.08 9.61
C PHE A 135 -16.09 -11.28 10.46
N ARG A 136 -17.12 -10.46 10.26
CA ARG A 136 -18.38 -10.50 11.01
C ARG A 136 -19.39 -11.42 10.34
N GLN A 137 -20.35 -11.88 11.15
CA GLN A 137 -21.50 -12.60 10.63
C GLN A 137 -22.39 -11.66 9.79
N GLY A 138 -22.65 -10.45 10.26
CA GLY A 138 -23.53 -9.50 9.55
C GLY A 138 -25.02 -9.86 9.66
N PRO A 139 -25.91 -8.94 9.28
CA PRO A 139 -27.36 -9.09 9.48
C PRO A 139 -28.02 -10.04 8.48
N ARG A 140 -27.33 -10.38 7.38
CA ARG A 140 -27.86 -11.24 6.31
C ARG A 140 -27.65 -12.73 6.55
N ALA A 141 -26.98 -13.08 7.65
CA ALA A 141 -26.71 -14.48 7.98
C ALA A 141 -27.96 -15.19 8.45
N VAL A 142 -28.25 -16.35 7.86
CA VAL A 142 -29.29 -17.25 8.35
C VAL A 142 -28.74 -18.06 9.52
N ASP A 143 -28.99 -17.61 10.74
CA ASP A 143 -28.35 -18.14 11.95
C ASP A 143 -28.79 -19.58 12.30
N SER A 144 -29.98 -19.98 11.85
CA SER A 144 -30.53 -21.33 12.05
C SER A 144 -29.80 -22.43 11.27
N LEU A 145 -28.95 -22.08 10.31
CA LEU A 145 -28.17 -23.03 9.52
C LEU A 145 -26.72 -22.99 9.97
N TYR A 146 -26.12 -24.18 10.17
CA TYR A 146 -24.71 -24.31 10.59
C TYR A 146 -23.73 -23.52 9.71
N LYS A 147 -23.94 -23.55 8.38
CA LYS A 147 -23.09 -22.82 7.43
C LYS A 147 -23.33 -21.31 7.45
N LYS A 148 -24.38 -20.82 8.10
CA LYS A 148 -24.74 -19.40 8.20
C LYS A 148 -24.68 -18.70 6.83
N PRO A 149 -25.43 -19.19 5.82
CA PRO A 149 -25.42 -18.60 4.48
C PRO A 149 -25.82 -17.12 4.56
N GLY A 150 -25.24 -16.30 3.69
CA GLY A 150 -25.44 -14.85 3.70
C GLY A 150 -24.54 -14.08 4.68
N ALA A 151 -23.79 -14.76 5.54
CA ALA A 151 -22.84 -14.10 6.43
C ALA A 151 -21.70 -13.39 5.67
N ASN A 152 -21.21 -12.26 6.18
CA ASN A 152 -20.22 -11.43 5.49
C ASN A 152 -18.89 -12.16 5.23
N TYR A 153 -18.46 -13.04 6.14
CA TYR A 153 -17.23 -13.83 5.95
C TYR A 153 -17.29 -14.83 4.79
N TRP A 154 -18.45 -15.03 4.15
CA TRP A 154 -18.55 -15.77 2.88
C TRP A 154 -18.20 -14.93 1.65
N THR A 155 -17.91 -13.63 1.84
CA THR A 155 -17.51 -12.73 0.76
C THR A 155 -16.31 -13.24 -0.03
N ARG A 156 -16.28 -12.89 -1.32
CA ARG A 156 -15.12 -13.09 -2.21
C ARG A 156 -14.39 -11.78 -2.52
N LEU A 157 -14.81 -10.68 -1.89
CA LEU A 157 -14.23 -9.36 -2.11
C LEU A 157 -12.74 -9.37 -1.76
N GLU A 158 -11.96 -8.73 -2.63
CA GLU A 158 -10.56 -8.37 -2.39
C GLU A 158 -10.55 -6.89 -2.03
N VAL A 159 -9.96 -6.54 -0.89
CA VAL A 159 -9.88 -5.17 -0.39
C VAL A 159 -8.43 -4.70 -0.32
N PRO A 160 -8.14 -3.40 -0.51
CA PRO A 160 -6.79 -2.88 -0.37
C PRO A 160 -6.30 -3.03 1.08
N ALA A 161 -5.08 -3.51 1.22
CA ALA A 161 -4.33 -3.55 2.47
C ALA A 161 -2.91 -3.05 2.21
N HIS A 162 -2.15 -2.86 3.28
CA HIS A 162 -0.72 -2.58 3.20
C HIS A 162 0.01 -3.64 4.01
N LEU A 163 1.05 -4.23 3.43
CA LEU A 163 1.80 -5.32 4.05
C LEU A 163 3.24 -4.90 4.21
N GLN A 164 3.77 -5.15 5.41
CA GLN A 164 5.19 -5.15 5.70
C GLN A 164 5.64 -6.55 6.10
N LEU A 165 6.70 -7.06 5.48
CA LEU A 165 7.30 -8.34 5.84
C LEU A 165 8.71 -8.09 6.39
N PHE A 166 8.90 -8.48 7.64
CA PHE A 166 10.16 -8.41 8.34
C PHE A 166 10.76 -9.81 8.44
N GLN A 167 12.04 -9.95 8.12
CA GLN A 167 12.78 -11.18 8.37
C GLN A 167 13.04 -11.36 9.88
N SER A 168 13.54 -12.53 10.26
CA SER A 168 13.89 -12.84 11.65
C SER A 168 15.03 -11.97 12.23
N ASN A 169 15.79 -11.29 11.37
CA ASN A 169 16.81 -10.31 11.77
C ASN A 169 16.24 -8.88 11.92
N GLY A 170 14.93 -8.68 11.72
CA GLY A 170 14.26 -7.38 11.77
C GLY A 170 14.29 -6.57 10.46
N GLU A 171 14.98 -7.05 9.41
CA GLU A 171 15.05 -6.37 8.12
C GLU A 171 13.71 -6.38 7.38
N ASN A 172 13.29 -5.23 6.87
CA ASN A 172 12.06 -5.10 6.09
C ASN A 172 12.31 -5.48 4.62
N TRP A 173 11.80 -6.65 4.20
CA TRP A 173 11.98 -7.17 2.84
C TRP A 173 10.88 -6.75 1.88
N PHE A 174 9.68 -6.47 2.37
CA PHE A 174 8.55 -6.10 1.53
C PHE A 174 7.75 -5.02 2.22
N ASN A 175 7.50 -3.91 1.53
CA ASN A 175 6.68 -2.81 2.03
C ASN A 175 5.85 -2.21 0.90
N SER A 176 4.61 -2.69 0.76
CA SER A 176 3.75 -2.21 -0.33
C SER A 176 2.27 -2.45 -0.05
N LYS A 177 1.43 -1.80 -0.86
CA LYS A 177 0.01 -2.10 -0.94
C LYS A 177 -0.20 -3.47 -1.58
N ILE A 178 -1.18 -4.21 -1.07
CA ILE A 178 -1.58 -5.52 -1.56
C ILE A 178 -3.10 -5.67 -1.52
N GLY A 179 -3.61 -6.72 -2.16
CA GLY A 179 -4.99 -7.15 -2.01
C GLY A 179 -5.15 -8.14 -0.85
N PHE A 180 -6.14 -7.93 0.00
CA PHE A 180 -6.50 -8.84 1.08
C PHE A 180 -7.86 -9.48 0.80
N ARG A 181 -7.97 -10.78 1.04
CA ARG A 181 -9.23 -11.53 0.85
C ARG A 181 -9.40 -12.61 1.90
N VAL A 182 -10.61 -12.75 2.44
CA VAL A 182 -10.99 -13.92 3.24
C VAL A 182 -10.94 -15.18 2.37
N PHE A 183 -10.24 -16.21 2.84
CA PHE A 183 -9.99 -17.44 2.11
C PHE A 183 -10.51 -18.67 2.88
N GLY A 184 -10.52 -19.83 2.22
CA GLY A 184 -10.93 -21.10 2.81
C GLY A 184 -12.41 -21.43 2.64
N GLY A 185 -12.82 -22.54 3.23
CA GLY A 185 -14.20 -23.04 3.26
C GLY A 185 -14.78 -22.91 4.67
N LEU A 186 -14.95 -24.03 5.37
CA LEU A 186 -15.48 -24.05 6.73
C LEU A 186 -14.62 -23.26 7.74
N SER A 187 -13.33 -23.07 7.50
CA SER A 187 -12.46 -22.23 8.35
C SER A 187 -12.95 -20.78 8.46
N ARG A 188 -13.79 -20.32 7.53
CA ARG A 188 -14.44 -19.00 7.61
C ARG A 188 -15.43 -18.89 8.77
N LEU A 189 -15.91 -19.99 9.34
CA LEU A 189 -16.76 -19.97 10.53
C LEU A 189 -15.97 -19.72 11.82
N LEU A 190 -14.66 -19.98 11.84
CA LEU A 190 -13.82 -19.90 13.04
C LEU A 190 -13.35 -18.48 13.34
N PRO A 191 -13.09 -18.10 14.61
CA PRO A 191 -12.55 -16.78 14.95
C PRO A 191 -11.24 -16.46 14.21
N GLN A 192 -10.33 -17.43 14.13
CA GLN A 192 -9.11 -17.34 13.34
C GLN A 192 -9.43 -17.66 11.86
N LYS A 193 -9.63 -16.61 11.07
CA LYS A 193 -9.96 -16.71 9.65
C LYS A 193 -8.72 -17.03 8.83
N SER A 194 -8.87 -17.91 7.84
CA SER A 194 -7.89 -18.01 6.76
C SER A 194 -8.05 -16.82 5.81
N PHE A 195 -6.95 -16.29 5.31
CA PHE A 195 -6.94 -15.20 4.34
C PHE A 195 -5.86 -15.41 3.29
N ALA A 196 -5.98 -14.67 2.19
CA ALA A 196 -4.99 -14.60 1.14
C ALA A 196 -4.50 -13.16 1.00
N VAL A 197 -3.19 -13.02 0.86
CA VAL A 197 -2.50 -11.79 0.46
C VAL A 197 -2.19 -11.91 -1.03
N VAL A 198 -2.48 -10.86 -1.78
CA VAL A 198 -2.47 -10.88 -3.24
C VAL A 198 -1.66 -9.71 -3.78
N ALA A 199 -0.52 -10.02 -4.42
CA ALA A 199 0.29 -9.03 -5.11
C ALA A 199 -0.15 -8.90 -6.58
N ARG A 200 -0.57 -7.69 -6.99
CA ARG A 200 -0.99 -7.37 -8.37
C ARG A 200 -0.51 -5.98 -8.76
N ASN A 201 -0.31 -5.76 -10.07
CA ASN A 201 0.13 -4.48 -10.62
C ASN A 201 -0.80 -3.30 -10.25
N SER A 202 -2.08 -3.57 -9.94
CA SER A 202 -3.04 -2.55 -9.49
C SER A 202 -2.68 -1.93 -8.14
N TYR A 203 -1.85 -2.59 -7.33
CA TYR A 203 -1.43 -2.10 -6.02
C TYR A 203 -0.03 -1.46 -6.01
N GLY A 204 0.77 -1.69 -7.05
CA GLY A 204 2.14 -1.17 -7.17
C GLY A 204 2.98 -2.04 -8.09
N GLU A 205 4.26 -1.67 -8.27
CA GLU A 205 5.23 -2.55 -8.90
C GLU A 205 5.56 -3.73 -7.98
N LYS A 206 5.92 -4.86 -8.58
CA LYS A 206 6.10 -6.16 -7.90
C LYS A 206 7.47 -6.28 -7.26
#